data_AF-A0AAX3EQF1-F1
#
_entry.id   AF-A0AAX3EQF1-F1
#
_cell.length_a   1.000
_cell.length_b   1.000
_cell.length_c   1.000
_cell.angle_alpha   90.00
_cell.angle_beta   90.00
_cell.angle_gamma   90.00
#
_symmetry.space_group_name_H-M   'P 1'
#
loop_
_entity.id
_entity.type
_entity.pdbx_description
1 polymer ?
#
loop_
_entity_poly.entity_id
_entity_poly.type
_entity_poly.pdbx_seq_one_letter_code
_entity_poly.pdbx_strand_id
1 'polypeptide(L)'
;MSIIVGPRVIEAGVSLLSVLVSPVPVAAGFPSPAQDYFDGRVDLNAHLIKDVTSTYIVRVSGESMTGAGISDGDELIVDRALEPRDGSVVVAVLDGELTIKRLRITPKGVILQAENPAYPDIEVPALADLTIWGTAVRCLHHV
;
A
#
# COMPACT_ATOMS: atom_id res chain seq x y z
N MET A 1 -15.17 45.41 -12.91
CA MET A 1 -16.46 44.82 -12.56
C MET A 1 -16.25 43.31 -12.54
N SER A 2 -16.54 42.64 -11.41
CA SER A 2 -16.12 41.26 -11.13
C SER A 2 -17.34 40.38 -10.86
N ILE A 3 -17.40 39.16 -11.42
CA ILE A 3 -18.29 38.05 -10.96
C ILE A 3 -17.58 36.69 -11.16
N ILE A 4 -17.91 35.72 -10.31
CA ILE A 4 -17.44 34.32 -10.18
C ILE A 4 -18.63 33.47 -9.64
N VAL A 5 -18.76 32.14 -9.73
CA VAL A 5 -17.85 31.01 -10.02
C VAL A 5 -18.56 29.92 -10.86
N GLY A 6 -17.83 29.23 -11.76
CA GLY A 6 -18.19 27.89 -12.27
C GLY A 6 -19.23 27.83 -13.41
N PRO A 7 -19.52 26.63 -13.97
CA PRO A 7 -18.84 25.35 -13.76
C PRO A 7 -17.89 25.00 -14.91
N ARG A 8 -16.64 24.65 -14.60
CA ARG A 8 -15.76 23.92 -15.53
C ARG A 8 -15.37 22.60 -14.88
N VAL A 9 -16.20 21.59 -15.13
CA VAL A 9 -15.73 20.20 -15.04
C VAL A 9 -14.66 20.06 -16.11
N ILE A 10 -13.42 19.86 -15.68
CA ILE A 10 -12.40 19.27 -16.55
C ILE A 10 -12.70 17.78 -16.50
N GLU A 11 -13.35 17.25 -17.54
CA GLU A 11 -13.41 15.81 -17.70
C GLU A 11 -11.97 15.32 -17.96
N ALA A 12 -11.35 14.78 -16.91
CA ALA A 12 -10.20 13.92 -17.09
C ALA A 12 -10.66 12.75 -17.96
N GLY A 13 -10.10 12.65 -19.17
CA GLY A 13 -10.55 11.68 -20.17
C GLY A 13 -10.61 10.27 -19.60
N VAL A 14 -11.71 9.57 -19.91
CA VAL A 14 -11.99 8.22 -19.39
C VAL A 14 -10.76 7.33 -19.54
N SER A 15 -10.32 6.73 -18.43
CA SER A 15 -9.25 5.73 -18.42
C SER A 15 -9.63 4.57 -19.36
N LEU A 16 -8.97 4.51 -20.51
CA LEU A 16 -9.12 3.41 -21.47
C LEU A 16 -8.48 2.10 -20.96
N LEU A 17 -7.83 2.13 -19.80
CA LEU A 17 -7.01 1.07 -19.21
C LEU A 17 -7.82 0.22 -18.21
N SER A 18 -8.98 -0.30 -18.66
CA SER A 18 -9.71 -1.33 -17.90
C SER A 18 -9.38 -2.72 -18.43
N VAL A 19 -8.89 -3.58 -17.55
CA VAL A 19 -8.51 -4.97 -17.84
C VAL A 19 -9.70 -5.91 -17.62
N LEU A 20 -9.65 -7.11 -18.21
CA LEU A 20 -10.64 -8.15 -17.92
C LEU A 20 -10.44 -8.68 -16.49
N VAL A 21 -11.54 -8.93 -15.79
CA VAL A 21 -11.55 -9.58 -14.47
C VAL A 21 -12.50 -10.76 -14.50
N SER A 22 -12.11 -11.87 -13.86
CA SER A 22 -13.02 -12.99 -13.67
C SER A 22 -14.18 -12.55 -12.75
N PRO A 23 -15.44 -12.74 -13.14
CA PRO A 23 -16.59 -12.42 -12.28
C PRO A 23 -16.70 -13.35 -11.06
N VAL A 24 -15.93 -14.44 -11.04
CA VAL A 24 -15.92 -15.48 -10.00
C VAL A 24 -14.49 -15.78 -9.53
N PRO A 25 -14.28 -16.10 -8.23
CA PRO A 25 -12.97 -16.52 -7.75
C PRO A 25 -12.49 -17.80 -8.45
N VAL A 26 -11.24 -17.77 -8.95
CA VAL A 26 -10.58 -18.95 -9.51
C VAL A 26 -9.92 -19.73 -8.37
N ALA A 27 -10.14 -21.04 -8.31
CA ALA A 27 -9.54 -21.89 -7.29
C ALA A 27 -8.04 -22.11 -7.57
N ALA A 28 -7.17 -21.76 -6.61
CA ALA A 28 -5.73 -22.06 -6.65
C ALA A 28 -5.41 -23.56 -6.35
N GLY A 29 -6.39 -24.44 -6.50
CA GLY A 29 -6.32 -25.86 -6.15
C GLY A 29 -6.91 -26.73 -7.26
N PHE A 30 -7.78 -27.68 -6.91
CA PHE A 30 -8.39 -28.55 -7.92
C PHE A 30 -9.37 -27.75 -8.82
N PRO A 31 -9.25 -27.81 -10.15
CA PRO A 31 -10.08 -27.02 -11.05
C PRO A 31 -11.52 -27.54 -11.07
N SER A 32 -12.49 -26.62 -11.04
CA SER A 32 -13.89 -26.96 -11.36
C SER A 32 -14.05 -27.03 -12.88
N PRO A 33 -14.59 -28.12 -13.47
CA PRO A 33 -14.63 -28.29 -14.93
C PRO A 33 -15.56 -27.34 -15.72
N ALA A 34 -16.21 -26.38 -15.07
CA ALA A 34 -17.21 -25.51 -15.67
C ALA A 34 -17.02 -24.06 -15.24
N GLN A 35 -16.31 -23.27 -16.05
CA GLN A 35 -16.20 -21.81 -15.95
C GLN A 35 -15.70 -21.23 -17.28
N ASP A 36 -16.60 -20.61 -18.03
CA ASP A 36 -16.30 -19.84 -19.24
C ASP A 36 -16.93 -18.44 -19.13
N TYR A 37 -16.30 -17.48 -19.83
CA TYR A 37 -16.65 -16.06 -20.04
C TYR A 37 -16.20 -15.03 -18.97
N PHE A 38 -15.36 -14.08 -19.46
CA PHE A 38 -14.84 -12.92 -18.74
C PHE A 38 -15.66 -11.66 -19.10
N ASP A 39 -16.87 -11.54 -18.56
CA ASP A 39 -17.75 -10.40 -18.85
C ASP A 39 -17.47 -9.16 -17.96
N GLY A 40 -16.58 -9.30 -16.98
CA GLY A 40 -16.17 -8.21 -16.08
C GLY A 40 -15.00 -7.39 -16.63
N ARG A 41 -15.08 -6.06 -16.52
CA ARG A 41 -13.93 -5.14 -16.67
C ARG A 41 -13.65 -4.43 -15.35
N VAL A 42 -12.37 -4.23 -15.02
CA VAL A 42 -11.93 -3.48 -13.84
C VAL A 42 -10.92 -2.40 -14.23
N ASP A 43 -11.10 -1.19 -13.71
CA ASP A 43 -10.06 -0.15 -13.70
C ASP A 43 -9.20 -0.35 -12.44
N LEU A 44 -7.91 -0.66 -12.63
CA LEU A 44 -6.99 -0.93 -11.52
C LEU A 44 -6.76 0.30 -10.64
N ASN A 45 -6.88 1.52 -11.17
CA ASN A 45 -6.79 2.75 -10.38
C ASN A 45 -7.98 2.80 -9.41
N ALA A 46 -9.21 2.70 -9.90
CA ALA A 46 -10.41 2.72 -9.06
C ALA A 46 -10.49 1.52 -8.08
N HIS A 47 -9.86 0.39 -8.42
CA HIS A 47 -9.84 -0.81 -7.58
C HIS A 47 -8.78 -0.78 -6.47
N LEU A 48 -7.61 -0.19 -6.72
CA LEU A 48 -6.46 -0.21 -5.81
C LEU A 48 -6.22 1.13 -5.09
N ILE A 49 -6.64 2.25 -5.69
CA ILE A 49 -6.35 3.61 -5.24
C ILE A 49 -7.66 4.29 -4.79
N LYS A 50 -7.78 4.55 -3.50
CA LYS A 50 -8.93 5.24 -2.91
C LYS A 50 -8.90 6.75 -3.19
N ASP A 51 -7.72 7.37 -3.11
CA ASP A 51 -7.49 8.78 -3.40
C ASP A 51 -6.12 8.95 -4.07
N VAL A 52 -6.13 9.42 -5.31
CA VAL A 52 -4.93 9.60 -6.14
C VAL A 52 -4.00 10.68 -5.59
N THR A 53 -4.52 11.63 -4.79
CA THR A 53 -3.73 12.72 -4.21
C THR A 53 -2.95 12.29 -2.96
N SER A 54 -3.44 11.30 -2.23
CA SER A 54 -2.79 10.75 -1.03
C SER A 54 -1.94 9.52 -1.30
N THR A 55 -2.25 8.77 -2.37
CA THR A 55 -1.62 7.47 -2.67
C THR A 55 -0.34 7.63 -3.49
N TYR A 56 0.65 6.77 -3.22
CA TYR A 56 1.88 6.64 -4.01
C TYR A 56 2.38 5.19 -3.95
N ILE A 57 3.36 4.85 -4.79
CA ILE A 57 3.98 3.53 -4.82
C ILE A 57 5.43 3.65 -4.34
N VAL A 58 5.89 2.71 -3.53
CA VAL A 58 7.32 2.53 -3.19
C VAL A 58 7.78 1.15 -3.61
N ARG A 59 9.02 1.05 -4.09
CA ARG A 59 9.66 -0.25 -4.36
C ARG A 59 10.41 -0.73 -3.12
N VAL A 60 10.21 -1.98 -2.76
CA VAL A 60 10.82 -2.64 -1.62
C VAL A 60 12.27 -3.00 -1.94
N SER A 61 13.14 -2.81 -0.95
CA SER A 61 14.50 -3.35 -0.96
C SER A 61 14.81 -4.02 0.39
N GLY A 62 15.42 -5.20 0.33
CA GLY A 62 15.77 -6.03 1.47
C GLY A 62 14.64 -6.93 1.97
N GLU A 63 15.01 -7.90 2.80
CA GLU A 63 14.14 -9.01 3.20
C GLU A 63 13.51 -8.85 4.59
N SER A 64 13.63 -7.66 5.21
CA SER A 64 13.21 -7.43 6.60
C SER A 64 11.70 -7.58 6.86
N MET A 65 10.89 -7.74 5.80
CA MET A 65 9.42 -7.80 5.85
C MET A 65 8.82 -9.10 5.28
N THR A 66 9.63 -10.15 5.03
CA THR A 66 9.19 -11.38 4.34
C THR A 66 8.06 -12.13 5.04
N GLY A 67 8.00 -12.15 6.37
CA GLY A 67 6.88 -12.71 7.15
C GLY A 67 5.55 -11.98 7.00
N ALA A 68 5.56 -10.74 6.48
CA ALA A 68 4.36 -10.02 6.07
C ALA A 68 3.92 -10.33 4.62
N GLY A 69 4.63 -11.21 3.91
CA GLY A 69 4.45 -11.43 2.48
C GLY A 69 4.97 -10.28 1.62
N ILE A 70 6.00 -9.58 2.10
CA ILE A 70 6.64 -8.45 1.40
C ILE A 70 8.12 -8.83 1.16
N SER A 71 8.47 -9.03 -0.10
CA SER A 71 9.77 -9.52 -0.57
C SER A 71 10.62 -8.41 -1.20
N ASP A 72 11.92 -8.64 -1.34
CA ASP A 72 12.80 -7.75 -2.11
C ASP A 72 12.30 -7.59 -3.55
N GLY A 73 12.26 -6.35 -4.05
CA GLY A 73 11.82 -6.04 -5.41
C GLY A 73 10.32 -5.76 -5.57
N ASP A 74 9.48 -6.08 -4.58
CA ASP A 74 8.02 -5.83 -4.59
C ASP A 74 7.66 -4.34 -4.68
N GLU A 75 6.41 -4.04 -5.03
CA GLU A 75 5.87 -2.68 -5.04
C GLU A 75 4.73 -2.54 -4.01
N LEU A 76 4.87 -1.61 -3.05
CA LEU A 76 3.81 -1.31 -2.09
C LEU A 76 3.01 -0.09 -2.52
N ILE A 77 1.68 -0.21 -2.50
CA ILE A 77 0.77 0.94 -2.58
C ILE A 77 0.63 1.51 -1.18
N VAL A 78 0.94 2.80 -1.02
CA VAL A 78 1.01 3.51 0.26
C VAL A 78 0.06 4.70 0.24
N ASP A 79 -0.80 4.80 1.26
CA ASP A 79 -1.73 5.92 1.46
C ASP A 79 -1.23 6.81 2.61
N ARG A 80 -0.97 8.10 2.31
CA ARG A 80 -0.54 9.09 3.32
C ARG A 80 -1.70 9.70 4.11
N ALA A 81 -2.94 9.56 3.64
CA ALA A 81 -4.12 10.05 4.34
C ALA A 81 -4.67 9.05 5.37
N LEU A 82 -4.18 7.80 5.35
CA LEU A 82 -4.53 6.78 6.32
C LEU A 82 -3.67 6.90 7.58
N GLU A 83 -4.30 7.35 8.67
CA GLU A 83 -3.69 7.41 10.00
C GLU A 83 -3.15 6.04 10.44
N PRO A 84 -1.84 5.91 10.73
CA PRO A 84 -1.22 4.64 11.05
C PRO A 84 -1.61 4.16 12.47
N ARG A 85 -1.86 2.87 12.61
CA ARG A 85 -2.29 2.22 13.87
C ARG A 85 -1.32 1.10 14.28
N ASP A 86 -1.39 0.63 15.53
CA ASP A 86 -0.68 -0.59 15.94
C ASP A 86 -0.96 -1.74 14.98
N GLY A 87 0.10 -2.43 14.53
CA GLY A 87 0.03 -3.51 13.53
C GLY A 87 0.02 -3.06 12.07
N SER A 88 0.00 -1.75 11.77
CA SER A 88 0.07 -1.25 10.40
C SER A 88 1.47 -1.45 9.81
N VAL A 89 1.58 -1.82 8.54
CA VAL A 89 2.86 -1.69 7.81
C VAL A 89 2.99 -0.24 7.35
N VAL A 90 4.09 0.41 7.69
CA VAL A 90 4.31 1.84 7.42
C VAL A 90 5.60 2.06 6.66
N VAL A 91 5.61 3.11 5.83
CA VAL A 91 6.84 3.75 5.37
C VAL A 91 7.19 4.80 6.40
N ALA A 92 8.29 4.61 7.11
CA ALA A 92 8.79 5.50 8.15
C ALA A 92 10.12 6.11 7.71
N VAL A 93 10.37 7.34 8.11
CA VAL A 93 11.71 7.94 8.15
C VAL A 93 12.10 8.07 9.61
N LEU A 94 13.23 7.46 9.97
CA LEU A 94 13.82 7.51 11.30
C LEU A 94 15.22 8.13 11.19
N ASP A 95 15.43 9.27 11.84
CA ASP A 95 16.68 10.04 11.82
C ASP A 95 17.23 10.33 10.40
N GLY A 96 16.31 10.46 9.43
CA GLY A 96 16.60 10.69 8.01
C GLY A 96 16.69 9.45 7.12
N GLU A 97 16.70 8.24 7.70
CA GLU A 97 16.73 6.98 6.94
C GLU A 97 15.32 6.42 6.71
N LEU A 98 15.01 6.07 5.45
CA LEU A 98 13.71 5.52 5.06
C LEU A 98 13.67 4.01 5.25
N THR A 99 12.64 3.50 5.93
CA THR A 99 12.46 2.08 6.22
C THR A 99 10.99 1.66 6.09
N ILE A 100 10.77 0.38 5.81
CA ILE A 100 9.46 -0.26 5.83
C ILE A 100 9.44 -1.21 7.03
N LYS A 101 8.50 -1.00 7.95
CA LYS A 101 8.37 -1.78 9.19
C LYS A 101 6.92 -1.91 9.63
N ARG A 102 6.66 -2.88 10.51
CA ARG A 102 5.41 -3.00 11.26
C ARG A 102 5.43 -1.96 12.39
N LEU A 103 4.54 -0.98 12.36
CA LEU A 103 4.40 -0.01 13.44
C LEU A 103 3.78 -0.71 14.66
N ARG A 104 4.49 -0.72 15.78
CA ARG A 104 3.96 -1.17 17.07
C ARG A 104 3.90 -0.01 18.07
N ILE A 105 2.74 0.19 18.67
CA ILE A 105 2.48 1.28 19.62
C ILE A 105 2.26 0.66 21.00
N THR A 106 3.16 0.92 21.93
CA THR A 106 3.14 0.34 23.28
C THR A 106 3.07 1.43 24.35
N PRO A 107 2.68 1.12 25.60
CA PRO A 107 2.76 2.06 26.71
C PRO A 107 4.17 2.58 27.03
N LYS A 108 5.22 1.95 26.48
CA LYS A 108 6.62 2.34 26.67
C LYS A 108 7.16 3.22 25.53
N GLY A 109 6.44 3.31 24.41
CA GLY A 109 6.90 3.99 23.20
C GLY A 109 6.57 3.24 21.92
N VAL A 110 7.15 3.70 20.82
CA VAL A 110 6.97 3.14 19.47
C VAL A 110 8.10 2.16 19.15
N ILE A 111 7.75 1.05 18.49
CA ILE A 111 8.71 0.08 17.96
C ILE A 111 8.43 -0.09 16.46
N LEU A 112 9.48 -0.01 15.64
CA LEU A 112 9.42 -0.36 14.23
C LEU A 112 9.87 -1.82 14.09
N GLN A 113 8.89 -2.72 14.12
CA GLN A 113 9.09 -4.17 14.15
C GLN A 113 9.39 -4.72 12.75
N ALA A 114 10.37 -5.61 12.67
CA ALA A 114 10.66 -6.38 11.47
C ALA A 114 9.74 -7.61 11.40
N GLU A 115 9.49 -8.11 10.19
CA GLU A 115 8.73 -9.34 9.96
C GLU A 115 9.65 -10.45 9.43
N ASN A 116 10.93 -10.40 9.81
CA ASN A 116 11.92 -11.41 9.51
C ASN A 116 12.83 -11.60 10.73
N PRO A 117 12.88 -12.79 11.37
CA PRO A 117 13.68 -13.04 12.57
C PRO A 117 15.18 -12.78 12.46
N ALA A 118 15.72 -12.66 11.24
CA ALA A 118 17.13 -12.29 11.02
C ALA A 118 17.39 -10.78 11.19
N TYR A 119 16.35 -9.95 11.28
CA TYR A 119 16.42 -8.50 11.39
C TYR A 119 15.85 -8.07 12.75
N PRO A 120 16.57 -7.27 13.56
CA PRO A 120 16.08 -6.84 14.87
C PRO A 120 14.96 -5.80 14.75
N ASP A 121 14.06 -5.82 15.72
CA ASP A 121 13.10 -4.74 15.96
C ASP A 121 13.81 -3.46 16.42
N ILE A 122 13.34 -2.30 15.95
CA ILE A 122 13.93 -1.00 16.29
C ILE A 122 13.02 -0.32 17.32
N GLU A 123 13.43 -0.30 18.59
CA GLU A 123 12.81 0.57 19.60
C GLU A 123 13.15 2.03 19.27
N VAL A 124 12.15 2.88 19.06
CA VAL A 124 12.37 4.28 18.66
C VAL A 124 12.76 5.11 19.88
N PRO A 125 13.97 5.72 19.92
CA PRO A 125 14.39 6.55 21.05
C PRO A 125 13.50 7.79 21.20
N ALA A 126 13.26 8.23 22.44
CA ALA A 126 12.42 9.40 22.73
C ALA A 126 12.97 10.75 22.20
N LEU A 127 14.20 10.78 21.68
CA LEU A 127 14.86 11.94 21.07
C LEU A 127 15.08 11.78 19.55
N ALA A 128 14.70 10.64 18.96
CA ALA A 128 14.85 10.40 17.53
C ALA A 128 13.74 11.09 16.74
N ASP A 129 14.05 11.51 15.51
CA ASP A 129 13.06 12.06 14.57
C ASP A 129 12.38 10.91 13.82
N LEU A 130 11.15 10.57 14.22
CA LEU A 130 10.31 9.59 13.55
C LEU A 130 9.17 10.31 12.81
N THR A 131 9.21 10.27 11.48
CA THR A 131 8.10 10.73 10.62
C THR A 131 7.52 9.55 9.84
N ILE A 132 6.20 9.32 9.93
CA ILE A 132 5.51 8.34 9.09
C ILE A 132 5.07 9.00 7.78
N TRP A 133 5.55 8.49 6.65
CA TRP A 133 5.22 8.99 5.30
C TRP A 133 3.93 8.36 4.73
N GLY A 134 3.44 7.27 5.33
CA GLY A 134 2.16 6.67 4.99
C GLY A 134 2.05 5.21 5.40
N THR A 135 0.83 4.69 5.25
CA THR A 135 0.48 3.29 5.57
C THR A 135 0.41 2.47 4.30
N ALA A 136 1.10 1.33 4.24
CA ALA A 136 1.01 0.41 3.12
C ALA A 136 -0.34 -0.32 3.12
N VAL A 137 -1.09 -0.22 2.03
CA VAL A 137 -2.46 -0.77 1.90
C VAL A 137 -2.51 -2.03 1.03
N ARG A 138 -1.56 -2.21 0.10
CA ARG A 138 -1.44 -3.38 -0.78
C ARG A 138 0.04 -3.65 -1.08
N CYS A 139 0.39 -4.92 -1.27
CA CYS A 139 1.64 -5.37 -1.87
C CYS A 139 1.33 -5.91 -3.28
N LEU A 140 2.10 -5.49 -4.26
CA LEU A 140 2.13 -6.02 -5.61
C LEU A 140 3.39 -6.91 -5.70
N HIS A 141 3.18 -8.20 -5.50
CA HIS A 141 4.23 -9.22 -5.51
C HIS A 141 4.36 -9.82 -6.91
N HIS A 142 5.59 -9.93 -7.42
CA HIS A 142 5.85 -10.53 -8.73
C HIS A 142 6.17 -12.03 -8.58
N VAL A 143 5.26 -12.88 -9.08
CA VAL A 143 5.30 -14.35 -8.97
C VAL A 143 5.96 -15.06 -10.16
#